data_AF-S7PDM1-F1
#
_entry.id   AF-S7PDM1-F1
#
_cell.length_a   1.000
_cell.length_b   1.000
_cell.length_c   1.000
_cell.angle_alpha   90.00
_cell.angle_beta   90.00
_cell.angle_gamma   90.00
#
_symmetry.space_group_name_H-M   'P 1'
#
loop_
_entity.id
_entity.type
_entity.pdbx_description
1 polymer ?
#
loop_
_entity_poly.entity_id
_entity_poly.type
_entity_poly.pdbx_seq_one_letter_code
_entity_poly.pdbx_strand_id
1 'polypeptide(L)'
;MAHGQGPRNLMFEPSGDRAKRALLATKGGSTEEIPAIMFVQHFPTPGIMVVSYSSFCEHSFCNNRKNIPEIWNPEVIPDRARCSFPFTFKNKLYHTCTTDGSFIKKAWCSVTANYDKDGAWKGCF
;
A
#
# COMPACT_ATOMS: atom_id res chain seq x y z
N MET A 1 -1.11 20.10 -15.01
CA MET A 1 -0.69 18.85 -15.68
C MET A 1 -1.42 17.71 -14.98
N ALA A 2 -2.05 16.77 -15.70
CA ALA A 2 -2.82 15.69 -15.07
C ALA A 2 -1.88 14.52 -14.73
N HIS A 3 -1.70 14.22 -13.44
CA HIS A 3 -0.92 13.07 -12.99
C HIS A 3 -1.79 11.80 -13.03
N GLY A 4 -1.19 10.67 -13.38
CA GLY A 4 -1.89 9.39 -13.47
C GLY A 4 -2.11 8.78 -12.07
N GLN A 5 -3.35 8.53 -11.69
CA GLN A 5 -3.66 7.73 -10.50
C GLN A 5 -3.69 6.26 -10.92
N GLY A 6 -2.79 5.45 -10.35
CA GLY A 6 -2.90 4.00 -10.40
C GLY A 6 -4.19 3.52 -9.76
N PRO A 7 -4.59 2.27 -10.01
CA PRO A 7 -5.89 1.82 -9.55
C PRO A 7 -5.98 1.85 -8.01
N ARG A 8 -7.01 2.49 -7.44
CA ARG A 8 -7.39 2.28 -6.04
C ARG A 8 -8.17 0.97 -6.00
N ASN A 9 -7.52 -0.04 -5.43
CA ASN A 9 -8.07 -1.38 -5.33
C ASN A 9 -8.42 -1.67 -3.89
N LEU A 10 -9.70 -1.93 -3.62
CA LEU A 10 -10.17 -2.46 -2.34
C LEU A 10 -10.45 -3.95 -2.54
N MET A 11 -9.61 -4.78 -1.95
CA MET A 11 -9.79 -6.22 -1.93
C MET A 11 -10.39 -6.63 -0.58
N PHE A 12 -11.53 -7.29 -0.66
CA PHE A 12 -12.17 -7.95 0.47
C PHE A 12 -11.78 -9.43 0.46
N GLU A 13 -11.08 -9.87 1.48
CA GLU A 13 -10.78 -11.26 1.75
C GLU A 13 -11.41 -11.68 3.09
N PRO A 14 -12.53 -12.42 3.08
CA PRO A 14 -13.02 -13.03 4.31
C PRO A 14 -11.97 -14.01 4.87
N SER A 15 -11.72 -14.04 6.19
CA SER A 15 -10.87 -15.10 6.76
C SER A 15 -11.60 -16.45 6.70
N GLY A 16 -10.92 -17.43 6.11
CA GLY A 16 -11.35 -18.83 6.01
C GLY A 16 -11.10 -19.42 4.62
N ASP A 17 -10.65 -20.68 4.57
CA ASP A 17 -10.24 -21.43 3.36
C ASP A 17 -11.31 -21.58 2.25
N ARG A 18 -12.51 -21.03 2.43
CA ARG A 18 -13.61 -21.02 1.44
C ARG A 18 -14.18 -19.64 1.14
N ALA A 19 -13.44 -18.59 1.47
CA ALA A 19 -13.84 -17.21 1.29
C ALA A 19 -13.83 -16.77 -0.19
N LYS A 20 -14.97 -16.29 -0.70
CA LYS A 20 -15.02 -15.59 -1.99
C LYS A 20 -14.37 -14.22 -1.82
N ARG A 21 -13.35 -13.92 -2.62
CA ARG A 21 -12.71 -12.60 -2.68
C ARG A 21 -13.57 -11.65 -3.51
N ALA A 22 -13.75 -10.42 -3.04
CA ALA A 22 -14.36 -9.35 -3.84
C ALA A 22 -13.32 -8.26 -4.10
N LEU A 23 -13.18 -7.85 -5.36
CA LEU A 23 -12.27 -6.79 -5.78
C LEU A 23 -13.08 -5.61 -6.30
N LEU A 24 -12.88 -4.44 -5.70
CA LEU A 24 -13.31 -3.17 -6.24
C LEU A 24 -12.07 -2.43 -6.75
N ALA A 25 -12.03 -2.10 -8.03
CA ALA A 25 -10.92 -1.40 -8.67
C ALA A 25 -11.42 -0.11 -9.31
N THR A 26 -10.77 1.01 -9.03
CA THR A 26 -11.04 2.30 -9.69
C THR A 26 -9.75 2.88 -10.24
N LYS A 27 -9.78 3.54 -11.40
CA LYS A 27 -8.61 4.14 -12.06
C LYS A 27 -8.94 5.58 -12.42
N GLY A 28 -8.02 6.52 -12.20
CA GLY A 28 -8.29 7.94 -12.40
C GLY A 28 -7.03 8.78 -12.62
N GLY A 29 -7.19 10.11 -12.55
CA GLY A 29 -6.09 11.06 -12.39
C GLY A 29 -6.12 11.63 -10.97
N SER A 30 -4.96 11.91 -10.39
CA SER A 30 -4.85 12.49 -9.04
C SER A 30 -4.00 13.74 -9.04
N THR A 31 -4.20 14.60 -8.04
CA THR A 31 -3.35 15.77 -7.78
C THR A 31 -2.31 15.51 -6.68
N GLU A 32 -2.19 14.28 -6.17
CA GLU A 32 -1.15 13.93 -5.19
C GLU A 32 0.24 13.94 -5.83
N GLU A 33 1.16 14.67 -5.22
CA GLU A 33 2.45 15.08 -5.80
C GLU A 33 3.59 14.07 -5.58
N ILE A 34 3.37 12.97 -4.85
CA ILE A 34 4.42 12.02 -4.52
C ILE A 34 4.03 10.63 -5.03
N PRO A 35 4.84 10.00 -5.91
CA PRO A 35 4.69 8.59 -6.24
C PRO A 35 4.79 7.76 -4.97
N ALA A 36 3.70 7.11 -4.60
CA ALA A 36 3.64 6.30 -3.40
C ALA A 36 2.82 5.04 -3.67
N ILE A 37 3.15 4.00 -2.93
CA ILE A 37 2.33 2.81 -2.85
C ILE A 37 1.77 2.73 -1.43
N MET A 38 0.45 2.81 -1.35
CA MET A 38 -0.29 2.80 -0.10
C MET A 38 -0.93 1.45 0.11
N PHE A 39 -0.67 0.84 1.27
CA PHE A 39 -1.40 -0.32 1.75
C PHE A 39 -2.13 0.03 3.04
N VAL A 40 -3.45 -0.06 3.01
CA VAL A 40 -4.29 0.18 4.19
C VAL A 40 -5.01 -1.12 4.52
N GLN A 41 -4.72 -1.66 5.70
CA GLN A 41 -5.52 -2.73 6.27
C GLN A 41 -6.64 -2.09 7.10
N HIS A 42 -7.89 -2.32 6.72
CA HIS A 42 -9.04 -1.72 7.38
C HIS A 42 -9.49 -2.50 8.63
N PHE A 43 -9.26 -3.82 8.65
CA PHE A 43 -9.66 -4.69 9.76
C PHE A 43 -8.57 -5.71 10.10
N PRO A 44 -8.18 -5.85 11.39
CA PRO A 44 -7.24 -6.85 11.85
C PRO A 44 -7.85 -8.25 11.93
N THR A 45 -7.02 -9.28 11.83
CA THR A 45 -7.40 -10.66 12.14
C THR A 45 -7.67 -10.83 13.64
N PRO A 46 -8.55 -11.75 14.07
CA PRO A 46 -9.26 -12.78 13.29
C PRO A 46 -10.63 -12.30 12.75
N GLY A 47 -10.89 -12.49 11.46
CA GLY A 47 -12.13 -12.01 10.81
C GLY A 47 -11.93 -11.62 9.34
N ILE A 48 -12.72 -10.69 8.80
CA ILE A 48 -12.57 -10.26 7.40
C ILE A 48 -11.30 -9.39 7.26
N MET A 49 -10.39 -9.80 6.39
CA MET A 49 -9.25 -9.00 5.95
C MET A 49 -9.69 -8.10 4.79
N VAL A 50 -9.76 -6.79 5.04
CA VAL A 50 -10.00 -5.81 3.96
C VAL A 50 -8.74 -5.00 3.76
N VAL A 51 -8.19 -5.06 2.54
CA VAL A 51 -6.98 -4.36 2.17
C VAL A 51 -7.27 -3.40 1.02
N SER A 52 -6.85 -2.14 1.18
CA SER A 52 -6.83 -1.17 0.10
C SER A 52 -5.41 -0.97 -0.38
N TYR A 53 -5.21 -1.02 -1.69
CA TYR A 53 -3.99 -0.68 -2.38
C TYR A 53 -4.23 0.55 -3.25
N SER A 54 -3.31 1.50 -3.24
CA SER A 54 -3.25 2.53 -4.27
C SER A 54 -1.81 2.80 -4.68
N SER A 55 -1.60 3.04 -5.96
CA SER A 55 -0.30 3.36 -6.54
C SER A 55 -0.40 4.68 -7.30
N PHE A 56 0.57 5.56 -7.11
CA PHE A 56 0.63 6.86 -7.77
C PHE A 56 1.86 6.91 -8.68
N CYS A 57 1.70 7.46 -9.88
CA CYS A 57 2.79 7.53 -10.86
C CYS A 57 2.69 8.77 -11.76
N GLU A 58 3.83 9.26 -12.21
CA GLU A 58 3.95 10.56 -12.89
C GLU A 58 3.95 10.48 -14.41
N HIS A 59 3.96 9.29 -15.01
CA HIS A 59 4.02 9.11 -16.46
C HIS A 59 2.64 8.92 -17.09
N SER A 60 2.44 9.45 -18.30
CA SER A 60 1.22 9.22 -19.08
C SER A 60 0.97 7.72 -19.25
N PHE A 61 -0.26 7.28 -18.96
CA PHE A 61 -0.68 5.89 -19.07
C PHE A 61 0.09 4.88 -18.18
N CYS A 62 0.81 5.33 -17.15
CA CYS A 62 1.55 4.43 -16.24
C CYS A 62 0.64 3.43 -15.49
N ASN A 63 -0.63 3.78 -15.31
CA ASN A 63 -1.64 2.99 -14.63
C ASN A 63 -2.26 1.88 -15.52
N ASN A 64 -1.46 1.17 -16.33
CA ASN A 64 -1.93 0.21 -17.35
C ASN A 64 -1.96 -1.28 -16.90
N ARG A 65 -1.90 -1.56 -15.59
CA ARG A 65 -2.06 -2.94 -15.09
C ARG A 65 -3.50 -3.40 -15.29
N LYS A 66 -3.67 -4.59 -15.88
CA LYS A 66 -5.01 -5.14 -16.23
C LYS A 66 -5.32 -6.43 -15.48
N ASN A 67 -4.31 -7.19 -15.08
CA ASN A 67 -4.50 -8.49 -14.46
C ASN A 67 -4.42 -8.40 -12.93
N ILE A 68 -5.28 -9.14 -12.23
CA ILE A 68 -5.27 -9.19 -10.76
C ILE A 68 -3.91 -9.65 -10.23
N PRO A 69 -3.23 -10.69 -10.77
CA PRO A 69 -1.89 -11.05 -10.31
C PRO A 69 -0.83 -9.96 -10.53
N GLU A 70 -0.98 -9.14 -11.57
CA GLU A 70 -0.08 -7.99 -11.80
C GLU A 70 -0.37 -6.85 -10.82
N ILE A 71 -1.62 -6.68 -10.39
CA ILE A 71 -2.05 -5.69 -9.40
C ILE A 71 -1.74 -6.17 -7.97
N TRP A 72 -1.93 -7.46 -7.74
CA TRP A 72 -1.91 -8.17 -6.47
C TRP A 72 -1.36 -9.58 -6.71
N ASN A 73 -0.05 -9.75 -6.58
CA ASN A 73 0.56 -11.07 -6.62
C ASN A 73 0.66 -11.63 -5.18
N PRO A 74 -0.19 -12.59 -4.75
CA PRO A 74 -0.11 -13.18 -3.42
C PRO A 74 1.12 -14.06 -3.18
N GLU A 75 1.98 -14.33 -4.16
CA GLU A 75 3.33 -14.93 -3.96
C GLU A 75 4.41 -13.87 -3.70
N VAL A 76 4.16 -12.60 -4.08
CA VAL A 76 4.94 -11.43 -3.64
C VAL A 76 4.33 -10.79 -2.37
N ILE A 77 3.03 -11.01 -2.19
CA ILE A 77 2.22 -10.62 -1.03
C ILE A 77 1.79 -11.86 -0.25
N PRO A 78 2.76 -12.60 0.30
CA PRO A 78 2.59 -13.25 1.58
C PRO A 78 3.79 -12.80 2.45
N ASP A 79 3.50 -12.32 3.66
CA ASP A 79 4.42 -11.74 4.66
C ASP A 79 4.87 -10.26 4.51
N ARG A 80 4.75 -9.61 3.35
CA ARG A 80 5.20 -8.21 3.12
C ARG A 80 4.19 -7.08 3.38
N ALA A 81 3.04 -7.37 3.99
CA ALA A 81 2.17 -6.34 4.57
C ALA A 81 2.50 -6.03 6.06
N ARG A 82 3.57 -6.63 6.60
CA ARG A 82 4.12 -6.28 7.90
C ARG A 82 5.12 -5.13 7.75
N CYS A 83 5.27 -4.34 8.81
CA CYS A 83 6.35 -3.37 8.87
C CYS A 83 7.69 -4.09 8.68
N SER A 84 8.51 -3.63 7.74
CA SER A 84 9.87 -4.10 7.59
C SER A 84 10.72 -3.39 8.63
N PHE A 85 11.12 -4.08 9.69
CA PHE A 85 12.03 -3.53 10.69
C PHE A 85 13.41 -4.19 10.60
N PRO A 86 14.49 -3.41 10.63
CA PRO A 86 14.51 -1.95 10.51
C PRO A 86 14.19 -1.45 9.09
N PHE A 87 13.73 -0.21 8.98
CA PHE A 87 13.62 0.49 7.69
C PHE A 87 14.32 1.85 7.71
N THR A 88 14.77 2.30 6.53
CA THR A 88 15.37 3.63 6.33
C THR A 88 14.35 4.62 5.80
N PHE A 89 14.20 5.77 6.47
CA PHE A 89 13.44 6.94 6.01
C PHE A 89 14.22 8.22 6.28
N LYS A 90 14.34 9.09 5.28
CA LYS A 90 15.18 10.30 5.29
C LYS A 90 16.58 10.01 5.83
N ASN A 91 17.18 8.93 5.34
CA ASN A 91 18.51 8.49 5.73
C ASN A 91 18.68 8.16 7.24
N LYS A 92 17.57 7.88 7.94
CA LYS A 92 17.53 7.47 9.35
C LYS A 92 16.89 6.09 9.49
N LEU A 93 17.45 5.24 10.34
CA LEU A 93 16.93 3.90 10.63
C LEU A 93 15.81 3.97 11.68
N TYR A 94 14.74 3.20 11.45
CA TYR A 94 13.63 3.05 12.37
C TYR A 94 13.39 1.56 12.67
N HIS A 95 13.28 1.24 13.95
CA HIS A 95 12.98 -0.12 14.46
C HIS A 95 11.54 -0.26 14.95
N THR A 96 10.81 0.85 15.02
CA THR A 96 9.42 0.94 15.46
C THR A 96 8.67 1.90 14.55
N CYS A 97 7.34 1.92 14.68
CA CYS A 97 6.53 2.90 13.97
C CYS A 97 6.92 4.32 14.35
N THR A 98 6.90 5.22 13.37
CA THR A 98 7.26 6.62 13.54
C THR A 98 6.11 7.53 13.14
N THR A 99 6.06 8.72 13.72
CA THR A 99 5.22 9.83 13.24
C THR A 99 6.00 10.83 12.40
N ASP A 100 7.30 10.62 12.22
CA ASP A 100 8.17 11.52 11.47
C ASP A 100 7.66 11.65 10.03
N GLY A 101 7.53 12.90 9.55
CA GLY A 101 6.99 13.18 8.22
C GLY A 101 5.45 13.09 8.09
N SER A 102 4.72 12.73 9.15
CA SER A 102 3.26 12.66 9.14
C SER A 102 2.63 14.00 9.52
N PHE A 103 1.91 14.66 8.60
CA PHE A 103 1.22 15.93 8.86
C PHE A 103 0.10 15.82 9.90
N ILE A 104 -0.46 14.64 10.08
CA ILE A 104 -1.61 14.36 10.98
C ILE A 104 -1.19 13.61 12.26
N LYS A 105 0.12 13.53 12.56
CA LYS A 105 0.69 12.77 13.71
C LYS A 105 0.27 11.30 13.79
N LYS A 106 -0.15 10.68 12.68
CA LYS A 106 -0.43 9.24 12.63
C LYS A 106 0.86 8.44 12.51
N ALA A 107 0.99 7.39 13.33
CA ALA A 107 2.12 6.48 13.31
C ALA A 107 2.08 5.59 12.07
N TRP A 108 3.24 5.38 11.46
CA TRP A 108 3.41 4.60 10.24
C TRP A 108 4.73 3.84 10.24
N CYS A 109 4.85 2.88 9.33
CA CYS A 109 6.08 2.12 9.10
C CYS A 109 6.27 1.84 7.61
N SER A 110 7.52 1.63 7.17
CA SER A 110 7.78 1.13 5.83
C SER A 110 7.48 -0.36 5.73
N VAL A 111 7.01 -0.80 4.56
CA VAL A 111 6.85 -2.21 4.22
C VAL A 111 8.06 -2.77 3.47
N THR A 112 9.09 -1.95 3.24
CA THR A 112 10.38 -2.35 2.66
C THR A 112 11.53 -1.90 3.57
N ALA A 113 12.73 -2.41 3.31
CA ALA A 113 13.91 -2.01 4.06
C ALA A 113 14.33 -0.54 3.78
N ASN A 114 13.93 0.03 2.65
CA ASN A 114 14.33 1.37 2.24
C ASN A 114 13.13 2.16 1.69
N TYR A 115 12.50 2.94 2.58
CA TYR A 115 11.41 3.83 2.20
C TYR A 115 11.85 4.88 1.19
N ASP A 116 13.07 5.40 1.32
CA ASP A 116 13.57 6.49 0.46
C ASP A 116 13.63 6.08 -1.02
N LYS A 117 13.76 4.78 -1.30
CA LYS A 117 13.73 4.22 -2.66
C LYS A 117 12.34 3.78 -3.09
N ASP A 118 11.62 3.10 -2.20
CA ASP A 118 10.43 2.35 -2.58
C ASP A 118 9.12 3.12 -2.33
N GLY A 119 9.13 4.11 -1.42
CA GLY A 119 7.96 4.93 -1.07
C GLY A 119 6.78 4.14 -0.49
N ALA A 120 7.00 2.89 -0.07
CA ALA A 120 5.95 1.98 0.35
C ALA A 120 5.81 1.96 1.88
N TRP A 121 4.60 2.22 2.37
CA TRP A 121 4.30 2.28 3.79
C TRP A 121 2.88 1.86 4.14
N LYS A 122 2.67 1.66 5.44
CA LYS A 122 1.34 1.48 6.04
C LYS A 122 1.23 2.20 7.36
N GLY A 123 -0.02 2.50 7.75
CA GLY A 123 -0.31 2.95 9.10
C GLY A 123 -0.06 1.84 10.13
N CYS A 124 0.41 2.24 11.30
CA CYS A 124 0.44 1.36 12.47
C CYS A 124 -0.86 1.57 13.24
N PHE A 125 -1.71 0.55 13.23
CA PHE A 125 -2.99 0.48 13.94
C PHE A 125 -3.00 -0.79 14.78
#